data_AF-A0A0Q9QJR5-F1
#
_entry.id   AF-A0A0Q9QJR5-F1
#
_cell.length_a   1.000
_cell.length_b   1.000
_cell.length_c   1.000
_cell.angle_alpha   90.00
_cell.angle_beta   90.00
_cell.angle_gamma   90.00
#
_symmetry.space_group_name_H-M   'P 1'
#
loop_
_entity.id
_entity.type
_entity.pdbx_description
1 polymer ?
#
loop_
_entity_poly.entity_id
_entity_poly.type
_entity_poly.pdbx_seq_one_letter_code
_entity_poly.pdbx_strand_id
1 'polypeptide(L)'
;MRKIIVAIAMALAALTTFVAAPSANAVEIGYEGCTPGYWKNHTDNWEEMKTERLFGVVYTSAAPTAVGGLTFLQALSAKGGPGVDGAAGNLARAAAAAYLNAAHEGLGYPWRRDKVGLDGRPPLVDTVNAAYASGDRATMLDLASRLDMDNNLGCPLN
;
A
#
# COMPACT_ATOMS: atom_id res chain seq x y z
N MET A 1 -56.59 -21.53 55.15
CA MET A 1 -55.62 -20.56 54.60
C MET A 1 -54.29 -21.26 54.34
N ARG A 2 -53.98 -21.57 53.07
CA ARG A 2 -52.59 -21.58 52.55
C ARG A 2 -52.67 -21.73 51.03
N LYS A 3 -52.41 -20.63 50.33
CA LYS A 3 -52.28 -20.60 48.87
C LYS A 3 -50.94 -21.24 48.52
N ILE A 4 -50.90 -22.15 47.56
CA ILE A 4 -49.65 -22.59 46.93
C ILE A 4 -49.80 -22.37 45.43
N ILE A 5 -49.11 -21.31 44.98
CA ILE A 5 -48.83 -20.98 43.59
C ILE A 5 -47.55 -21.74 43.24
N VAL A 6 -47.52 -22.48 42.14
CA VAL A 6 -46.25 -22.95 41.54
C VAL A 6 -46.25 -22.61 40.06
N ALA A 7 -45.15 -21.97 39.67
CA ALA A 7 -44.95 -21.20 38.46
C ALA A 7 -44.66 -22.06 37.23
N ILE A 8 -45.17 -21.64 36.09
CA ILE A 8 -44.78 -22.13 34.77
C ILE A 8 -43.44 -21.48 34.42
N ALA A 9 -42.36 -22.27 34.39
CA ALA A 9 -41.07 -21.80 33.88
C ALA A 9 -41.08 -21.87 32.35
N MET A 10 -41.23 -20.72 31.68
CA MET A 10 -40.85 -20.60 30.26
C MET A 10 -39.34 -20.44 30.20
N ALA A 11 -38.64 -21.48 29.73
CA ALA A 11 -37.24 -21.37 29.33
C ALA A 11 -37.19 -20.72 27.93
N LEU A 12 -36.86 -19.42 27.89
CA LEU A 12 -36.57 -18.72 26.64
C LEU A 12 -35.11 -19.03 26.26
N ALA A 13 -34.89 -19.88 25.26
CA ALA A 13 -33.56 -20.13 24.71
C ALA A 13 -33.12 -18.90 23.90
N ALA A 14 -32.23 -18.08 24.46
CA ALA A 14 -31.59 -16.99 23.75
C ALA A 14 -30.54 -17.56 22.78
N LEU A 15 -30.83 -17.53 21.48
CA LEU A 15 -29.91 -17.91 20.42
C LEU A 15 -28.90 -16.77 20.22
N THR A 16 -27.74 -16.84 20.88
CA THR A 16 -26.67 -15.85 20.68
C THR A 16 -25.95 -16.15 19.38
N THR A 17 -26.20 -15.35 18.34
CA THR A 17 -25.39 -15.36 17.13
C THR A 17 -24.02 -14.76 17.46
N PHE A 18 -22.98 -15.58 17.53
CA PHE A 18 -21.60 -15.10 17.52
C PHE A 18 -21.30 -14.54 16.13
N VAL A 19 -21.31 -13.21 16.02
CA VAL A 19 -20.71 -12.55 14.85
C VAL A 19 -19.21 -12.67 15.03
N ALA A 20 -18.53 -13.42 14.16
CA ALA A 20 -17.07 -13.46 14.13
C ALA A 20 -16.58 -12.03 13.89
N ALA A 21 -15.85 -11.47 14.86
CA ALA A 21 -15.15 -10.21 14.64
C ALA A 21 -14.18 -10.42 13.46
N PRO A 22 -14.07 -9.47 12.51
CA PRO A 22 -13.04 -9.56 11.49
C PRO A 22 -11.68 -9.65 12.19
N SER A 23 -10.77 -10.48 11.68
CA SER A 23 -9.40 -10.53 12.16
C SER A 23 -8.80 -9.12 12.11
N ALA A 24 -8.33 -8.64 13.26
CA ALA A 24 -7.58 -7.40 13.35
C ALA A 24 -6.27 -7.58 12.56
N ASN A 25 -6.27 -7.14 11.31
CA ASN A 25 -5.04 -6.94 10.56
C ASN A 25 -4.53 -5.56 10.99
N ALA A 26 -3.72 -5.51 12.05
CA ALA A 26 -3.05 -4.29 12.45
C ALA A 26 -2.04 -3.93 11.35
N VAL A 27 -2.51 -3.19 10.35
CA VAL A 27 -1.61 -2.52 9.40
C VAL A 27 -1.12 -1.28 10.14
N GLU A 28 0.14 -1.31 10.55
CA GLU A 28 0.81 -0.12 11.08
C GLU A 28 0.69 0.99 10.03
N ILE A 29 0.07 2.11 10.42
CA ILE A 29 -0.14 3.27 9.54
C ILE A 29 0.30 4.50 10.31
N GLY A 30 1.11 5.35 9.68
CA GLY A 30 1.78 6.44 10.38
C GLY A 30 2.53 7.36 9.44
N TYR A 31 3.60 7.97 9.97
CA TYR A 31 4.48 8.87 9.23
C TYR A 31 5.91 8.35 9.22
N GLU A 32 6.09 7.12 8.74
CA GLU A 32 7.39 6.48 8.54
C GLU A 32 7.56 6.15 7.06
N GLY A 33 8.80 6.00 6.60
CA GLY A 33 9.07 5.67 5.21
C GLY A 33 10.56 5.47 4.94
N CYS A 34 10.87 4.39 4.22
CA CYS A 34 12.19 4.06 3.74
C CYS A 34 12.36 4.43 2.27
N THR A 35 13.55 4.95 1.95
CA THR A 35 13.84 5.53 0.64
C THR A 35 13.98 4.44 -0.45
N PRO A 36 13.88 4.80 -1.75
CA PRO A 36 14.22 3.86 -2.82
C PRO A 36 15.64 3.27 -2.71
N GLY A 37 16.58 4.06 -2.19
CA GLY A 37 17.96 3.62 -1.95
C GLY A 37 18.06 2.56 -0.85
N TYR A 38 17.29 2.71 0.24
CA TYR A 38 17.21 1.72 1.30
C TYR A 38 16.70 0.39 0.75
N TRP A 39 15.53 0.38 0.13
CA TRP A 39 14.90 -0.85 -0.37
C TRP A 39 15.74 -1.59 -1.40
N LYS A 40 16.46 -0.85 -2.24
CA LYS A 40 17.37 -1.45 -3.23
C LYS A 40 18.53 -2.21 -2.57
N ASN A 41 18.99 -1.76 -1.41
CA ASN A 41 20.15 -2.33 -0.71
C ASN A 41 19.76 -3.30 0.41
N HIS A 42 18.47 -3.44 0.73
CA HIS A 42 17.94 -4.29 1.81
C HIS A 42 16.81 -5.17 1.27
N THR A 43 17.12 -6.00 0.27
CA THR A 43 16.13 -6.90 -0.34
C THR A 43 15.65 -8.02 0.58
N ASP A 44 16.42 -8.30 1.62
CA ASP A 44 16.10 -9.19 2.73
C ASP A 44 14.95 -8.69 3.60
N ASN A 45 14.73 -7.37 3.66
CA ASN A 45 13.60 -6.77 4.37
C ASN A 45 12.34 -6.67 3.52
N TRP A 46 12.32 -7.21 2.30
CA TRP A 46 11.12 -7.14 1.46
C TRP A 46 10.07 -8.14 1.92
N GLU A 47 8.90 -7.63 2.25
CA GLU A 47 7.73 -8.43 2.58
C GLU A 47 6.75 -8.48 1.41
N GLU A 48 6.11 -9.64 1.24
CA GLU A 48 5.05 -9.88 0.25
C GLU A 48 5.37 -9.55 -1.23
N MET A 49 6.64 -9.29 -1.55
CA MET A 49 7.09 -8.89 -2.87
C MET A 49 8.43 -9.56 -3.21
N LYS A 50 8.59 -9.92 -4.49
CA LYS A 50 9.84 -10.48 -5.02
C LYS A 50 10.56 -9.45 -5.87
N THR A 51 11.88 -9.44 -5.85
CA THR A 51 12.73 -8.50 -6.61
C THR A 51 12.52 -8.62 -8.12
N GLU A 52 12.18 -9.81 -8.63
CA GLU A 52 11.95 -10.12 -10.04
C GLU A 52 10.51 -9.87 -10.50
N ARG A 53 9.58 -9.55 -9.59
CA ARG A 53 8.20 -9.22 -9.98
C ARG A 53 8.25 -8.03 -10.94
N LEU A 54 7.61 -8.19 -12.11
CA LEU A 54 7.51 -7.10 -13.07
C LEU A 54 6.64 -5.95 -12.50
N PHE A 55 7.16 -4.74 -12.61
CA PHE A 55 6.50 -3.52 -12.14
C PHE A 55 5.15 -3.32 -12.83
N GLY A 56 5.09 -3.54 -14.15
CA GLY A 56 3.85 -3.43 -14.91
C GLY A 56 2.77 -4.46 -14.55
N VAL A 57 3.13 -5.56 -13.88
CA VAL A 57 2.14 -6.56 -13.39
C VAL A 57 1.45 -6.08 -12.12
N VAL A 58 2.15 -5.35 -11.25
CA VAL A 58 1.55 -4.73 -10.05
C VAL A 58 0.66 -3.55 -10.45
N TYR A 59 1.13 -2.74 -11.40
CA TYR A 59 0.41 -1.59 -11.92
C TYR A 59 -0.36 -1.90 -13.22
N THR A 60 -0.85 -3.15 -13.30
CA THR A 60 -1.83 -3.73 -14.25
C THR A 60 -1.86 -3.10 -15.65
N SER A 61 -0.70 -2.97 -16.28
CA SER A 61 -0.53 -2.47 -17.66
C SER A 61 -0.87 -1.00 -17.92
N ALA A 62 -1.19 -0.20 -16.90
CA ALA A 62 -1.20 1.26 -17.05
C ALA A 62 0.23 1.80 -17.20
N ALA A 63 1.19 1.12 -16.56
CA ALA A 63 2.61 1.46 -16.64
C ALA A 63 3.09 1.55 -18.11
N PRO A 64 3.66 2.68 -18.55
CA PRO A 64 4.20 2.84 -19.90
C PRO A 64 5.27 1.81 -20.21
N THR A 65 5.44 1.46 -21.50
CA THR A 65 6.46 0.50 -21.97
C THR A 65 7.86 0.82 -21.43
N ALA A 66 8.18 2.11 -21.24
CA ALA A 66 9.43 2.58 -20.66
C ALA A 66 9.73 2.02 -19.26
N VAL A 67 8.73 1.63 -18.48
CA VAL A 67 8.88 1.14 -17.09
C VAL A 67 8.16 -0.19 -16.81
N GLY A 68 7.16 -0.56 -17.59
CA GLY A 68 6.35 -1.76 -17.34
C GLY A 68 7.14 -3.07 -17.37
N GLY A 69 8.19 -3.14 -18.20
CA GLY A 69 9.09 -4.29 -18.30
C GLY A 69 10.19 -4.36 -17.24
N LEU A 70 10.31 -3.34 -16.37
CA LEU A 70 11.26 -3.37 -15.28
C LEU A 70 10.81 -4.36 -14.21
N THR A 71 11.75 -5.06 -13.59
CA THR A 71 11.48 -5.70 -12.30
C THR A 71 11.29 -4.65 -11.21
N PHE A 72 10.69 -5.02 -10.08
CA PHE A 72 10.54 -4.12 -8.94
C PHE A 72 11.89 -3.60 -8.44
N LEU A 73 12.93 -4.44 -8.42
CA LEU A 73 14.28 -4.02 -8.06
C LEU A 73 14.88 -3.03 -9.07
N GLN A 74 14.63 -3.24 -10.37
CA GLN A 74 15.04 -2.30 -11.41
C GLN A 74 14.27 -0.98 -11.32
N ALA A 75 12.98 -1.02 -11.00
CA ALA A 75 12.14 0.17 -10.84
C ALA A 75 12.66 1.09 -9.73
N LEU A 76 13.17 0.56 -8.61
CA LEU A 76 13.85 1.34 -7.56
C LEU A 76 15.11 2.08 -8.06
N SER A 77 15.66 1.67 -9.20
CA SER A 77 16.80 2.32 -9.87
C SER A 77 16.40 3.08 -11.14
N ALA A 78 15.12 3.12 -11.50
CA ALA A 78 14.62 3.77 -12.69
C ALA A 78 15.08 5.23 -12.73
N LYS A 79 15.46 5.72 -13.91
CA LYS A 79 15.98 7.07 -14.09
C LYS A 79 14.88 8.01 -14.53
N GLY A 80 15.00 9.26 -14.11
CA GLY A 80 14.19 10.34 -14.66
C GLY A 80 14.69 10.76 -16.05
N GLY A 81 14.09 11.81 -16.60
CA GLY A 81 14.51 12.38 -17.87
C GLY A 81 13.50 13.38 -18.44
N PRO A 82 13.73 13.85 -19.68
CA PRO A 82 12.76 14.65 -20.40
C PRO A 82 11.52 13.82 -20.78
N GLY A 83 10.43 14.53 -21.15
CA GLY A 83 9.23 13.90 -21.72
C GLY A 83 8.44 12.99 -20.78
N VAL A 84 7.45 12.32 -21.35
CA VAL A 84 6.53 11.44 -20.61
C VAL A 84 7.28 10.24 -20.02
N ASP A 85 8.20 9.63 -20.77
CA ASP A 85 8.98 8.47 -20.31
C ASP A 85 9.89 8.79 -19.12
N GLY A 86 10.53 9.97 -19.12
CA GLY A 86 11.33 10.41 -17.99
C GLY A 86 10.50 10.68 -16.73
N ALA A 87 9.27 11.15 -16.88
CA ALA A 87 8.34 11.26 -15.74
C ALA A 87 7.85 9.89 -15.27
N ALA A 88 7.60 8.96 -16.19
CA ALA A 88 7.22 7.60 -15.86
C ALA A 88 8.31 6.88 -15.05
N GLY A 89 9.59 7.08 -15.40
CA GLY A 89 10.73 6.57 -14.66
C GLY A 89 10.88 7.17 -13.25
N ASN A 90 10.58 8.46 -13.07
CA ASN A 90 10.52 9.07 -11.74
C ASN A 90 9.40 8.48 -10.89
N LEU A 91 8.20 8.34 -11.47
CA LEU A 91 7.07 7.75 -10.76
C LEU A 91 7.33 6.28 -10.44
N ALA A 92 7.94 5.50 -11.34
CA ALA A 92 8.24 4.10 -11.10
C ALA A 92 9.18 3.91 -9.90
N ARG A 93 10.22 4.77 -9.80
CA ARG A 93 11.17 4.76 -8.69
C ARG A 93 10.49 5.05 -7.35
N ALA A 94 9.68 6.11 -7.29
CA ALA A 94 8.99 6.49 -6.06
C ALA A 94 7.89 5.49 -5.68
N ALA A 95 7.13 4.99 -6.66
CA ALA A 95 6.04 4.05 -6.45
C ALA A 95 6.51 2.64 -6.05
N ALA A 96 7.67 2.19 -6.53
CA ALA A 96 8.26 0.92 -6.09
C ALA A 96 8.60 0.96 -4.60
N ALA A 97 9.24 2.04 -4.14
CA ALA A 97 9.54 2.23 -2.72
C ALA A 97 8.27 2.40 -1.87
N ALA A 98 7.30 3.18 -2.35
CA ALA A 98 6.02 3.37 -1.65
C ALA A 98 5.26 2.06 -1.48
N TYR A 99 5.28 1.19 -2.50
CA TYR A 99 4.63 -0.12 -2.41
C TYR A 99 5.30 -1.01 -1.36
N LEU A 100 6.63 -1.01 -1.29
CA LEU A 100 7.38 -1.80 -0.29
C LEU A 100 7.17 -1.25 1.11
N ASN A 101 7.20 0.08 1.29
CA ASN A 101 6.84 0.70 2.56
C ASN A 101 5.41 0.31 3.01
N ALA A 102 4.44 0.34 2.09
CA ALA A 102 3.05 -0.05 2.35
C ALA A 102 2.81 -1.56 2.50
N ALA A 103 3.83 -2.39 2.26
CA ALA A 103 3.77 -3.84 2.38
C ALA A 103 4.40 -4.36 3.67
N HIS A 104 5.27 -3.57 4.30
CA HIS A 104 6.06 -3.99 5.46
C HIS A 104 5.28 -3.79 6.76
N GLU A 105 5.11 -4.84 7.56
CA GLU A 105 4.29 -4.80 8.78
C GLU A 105 4.90 -3.92 9.89
N GLY A 106 6.23 -3.84 9.95
CA GLY A 106 6.96 -2.97 10.88
C GLY A 106 7.08 -1.49 10.47
N LEU A 107 6.35 -1.02 9.46
CA LEU A 107 6.39 0.37 8.99
C LEU A 107 5.01 1.02 9.01
N GLY A 108 4.89 2.12 9.76
CA GLY A 108 3.76 3.02 9.67
C GLY A 108 3.81 3.90 8.41
N TYR A 109 3.69 3.32 7.21
CA TYR A 109 3.67 4.11 5.97
C TYR A 109 2.29 4.76 5.75
N PRO A 110 2.20 6.04 5.35
CA PRO A 110 0.90 6.73 5.27
C PRO A 110 0.01 6.26 4.12
N TRP A 111 0.56 5.63 3.08
CA TRP A 111 -0.23 5.04 2.00
C TRP A 111 -0.49 3.56 2.25
N ARG A 112 -1.63 3.06 1.75
CA ARG A 112 -1.90 1.62 1.66
C ARG A 112 -2.00 1.22 0.19
N ARG A 113 -1.61 -0.01 -0.13
CA ARG A 113 -1.59 -0.53 -1.51
C ARG A 113 -2.97 -0.45 -2.17
N ASP A 114 -3.97 -1.05 -1.53
CA ASP A 114 -5.31 -1.26 -2.11
C ASP A 114 -6.46 -0.67 -1.27
N LYS A 115 -6.14 0.20 -0.31
CA LYS A 115 -7.11 0.81 0.62
C LYS A 115 -6.78 2.28 0.83
N VAL A 116 -7.74 3.03 1.38
CA VAL A 116 -7.51 4.41 1.82
C VAL A 116 -6.49 4.41 2.96
N GLY A 117 -5.45 5.23 2.83
CA GLY A 117 -4.39 5.42 3.81
C GLY A 117 -4.69 6.56 4.79
N LEU A 118 -3.64 7.00 5.48
CA LEU A 118 -3.68 8.08 6.46
C LEU A 118 -4.02 9.41 5.76
N ASP A 119 -4.72 10.29 6.47
CA ASP A 119 -5.18 11.59 5.97
C ASP A 119 -6.05 11.52 4.70
N GLY A 120 -6.70 10.37 4.47
CA GLY A 120 -7.55 10.17 3.30
C GLY A 120 -6.78 9.94 2.00
N ARG A 121 -5.49 9.58 2.06
CA ARG A 121 -4.71 9.19 0.88
C ARG A 121 -5.44 8.07 0.12
N PRO A 122 -5.70 8.22 -1.18
CA PRO A 122 -6.32 7.16 -1.97
C PRO A 122 -5.43 5.89 -2.03
N PRO A 123 -5.98 4.73 -2.43
CA PRO A 123 -5.19 3.53 -2.67
C PRO A 123 -4.01 3.82 -3.59
N LEU A 124 -2.81 3.42 -3.18
CA LEU A 124 -1.56 3.68 -3.89
C LEU A 124 -1.61 3.11 -5.32
N VAL A 125 -2.05 1.86 -5.47
CA VAL A 125 -2.07 1.16 -6.77
C VAL A 125 -2.98 1.89 -7.75
N ASP A 126 -4.20 2.24 -7.34
CA ASP A 126 -5.15 2.97 -8.17
C ASP A 126 -4.63 4.36 -8.57
N THR A 127 -3.99 5.05 -7.62
CA THR A 127 -3.47 6.41 -7.83
C THR A 127 -2.32 6.42 -8.82
N VAL A 128 -1.41 5.46 -8.73
CA VAL A 128 -0.29 5.30 -9.68
C VAL A 128 -0.80 4.89 -11.05
N ASN A 129 -1.76 3.96 -11.13
CA ASN A 129 -2.39 3.56 -12.39
C ASN A 129 -3.07 4.74 -13.09
N ALA A 130 -3.81 5.57 -12.34
CA ALA A 130 -4.46 6.77 -12.87
C ALA A 130 -3.44 7.80 -13.39
N ALA A 131 -2.34 8.02 -12.67
CA ALA A 131 -1.28 8.93 -13.11
C ALA A 131 -0.63 8.46 -14.41
N TYR A 132 -0.36 7.15 -14.55
CA TYR A 132 0.15 6.61 -15.81
C TYR A 132 -0.87 6.69 -16.95
N ALA A 133 -2.13 6.33 -16.69
CA ALA A 133 -3.20 6.35 -17.68
C ALA A 133 -3.50 7.76 -18.21
N SER A 134 -3.19 8.80 -17.44
CA SER A 134 -3.31 10.19 -17.89
C SER A 134 -2.40 10.52 -19.08
N GLY A 135 -1.28 9.82 -19.25
CA GLY A 135 -0.22 10.17 -20.20
C GLY A 135 0.42 11.54 -19.96
N ASP A 136 0.10 12.21 -18.84
CA ASP A 136 0.51 13.58 -18.57
C ASP A 136 1.79 13.63 -17.73
N ARG A 137 2.77 14.38 -18.23
CA ARG A 137 4.08 14.52 -17.59
C ARG A 137 3.96 15.18 -16.22
N ALA A 138 3.14 16.23 -16.08
CA ALA A 138 3.03 16.98 -14.84
C ALA A 138 2.40 16.13 -13.74
N THR A 139 1.32 15.42 -14.07
CA THR A 139 0.60 14.50 -13.17
C THR A 139 1.52 13.42 -12.61
N MET A 140 2.33 12.79 -13.47
CA MET A 140 3.28 11.76 -13.03
C MET A 140 4.39 12.33 -12.13
N LEU A 141 4.94 13.51 -12.46
CA LEU A 141 5.98 14.14 -11.65
C LEU A 141 5.45 14.62 -10.29
N ASP A 142 4.25 15.16 -10.26
CA ASP A 142 3.56 15.61 -9.04
C ASP A 142 3.29 14.42 -8.10
N LEU A 143 2.76 13.31 -8.62
CA LEU A 143 2.62 12.09 -7.82
C LEU A 143 3.99 11.52 -7.39
N ALA A 144 4.98 11.48 -8.29
CA ALA A 144 6.32 11.01 -7.94
C ALA A 144 6.92 11.83 -6.79
N SER A 145 6.75 13.15 -6.81
CA SER A 145 7.24 14.05 -5.76
C SER A 145 6.54 13.81 -4.42
N ARG A 146 5.22 13.56 -4.41
CA ARG A 146 4.49 13.23 -3.17
C ARG A 146 4.97 11.92 -2.57
N LEU A 147 5.05 10.88 -3.38
CA LEU A 147 5.52 9.57 -2.93
C LEU A 147 6.96 9.61 -2.47
N ASP A 148 7.83 10.36 -3.15
CA ASP A 148 9.20 10.57 -2.71
C ASP A 148 9.26 11.25 -1.33
N MET A 149 8.46 12.30 -1.11
CA MET A 149 8.36 12.95 0.20
C MET A 149 7.96 11.98 1.31
N ASP A 150 6.91 11.18 1.07
CA ASP A 150 6.42 10.19 2.04
C ASP A 150 7.44 9.03 2.24
N ASN A 151 8.17 8.63 1.20
CA ASN A 151 9.25 7.63 1.30
C ASN A 151 10.47 8.13 2.10
N ASN A 152 10.57 9.44 2.37
CA ASN A 152 11.65 10.07 3.11
C ASN A 152 11.23 10.53 4.52
N LEU A 153 10.11 10.04 5.05
CA LEU A 153 9.61 10.40 6.39
C LEU A 153 10.50 9.90 7.54
N GLY A 154 11.38 8.94 7.28
CA GLY A 154 12.29 8.36 8.27
C GLY A 154 12.08 6.84 8.36
N CYS A 155 13.18 6.10 8.26
CA CYS A 155 13.16 4.65 8.18
C CYS A 155 13.57 4.03 9.53
N PRO A 156 12.65 3.39 10.27
CA PRO A 156 12.94 2.75 11.56
C PRO A 156 13.65 1.39 11.44
N LEU A 157 13.75 0.82 10.23
CA LEU A 157 14.34 -0.50 9.98
C LEU A 157 15.89 -0.51 9.89
N ASN A 158 16.55 0.46 10.54
CA ASN A 158 18.02 0.62 10.53
C ASN A 158 18.66 0.17 11.84
#